data_AF-A0A660T2K7-F1
#
_entry.id   AF-A0A660T2K7-F1
#
_cell.length_a   1.000
_cell.length_b   1.000
_cell.length_c   1.000
_cell.angle_alpha   90.00
_cell.angle_beta   90.00
_cell.angle_gamma   90.00
#
_symmetry.space_group_name_H-M   'P 1'
#
loop_
_entity.id
_entity.type
_entity.pdbx_description
1 polymer ?
#
loop_
_entity_poly.entity_id
_entity_poly.type
_entity_poly.pdbx_seq_one_letter_code
_entity_poly.pdbx_strand_id
1 'polypeptide(L)'
;APYNSWAIVKPPFDIPAYADKTELQGDKLVVPDAEKGRGNKFNGYGVVKNVGILKSLSVTVYGSNFPNGFGVILENQNHEQQQIFIDYLNFDGWRTLTWNNPNYVSEVRNREIKKYPLYPKSAPFVKLAGLVIYRDASQEGGDFITYVKDIKVTYDKAVLDLQRDIDDEAIWGILKARQEARRAAELKRLGNIQVLRYLEKQKMDKGIEK
;
A
#
# COMPACT_ATOMS: atom_id res chain seq x y z
N ALA A 1 2.66 34.77 -1.21
CA ALA A 1 2.50 34.08 -2.50
C ALA A 1 1.59 32.88 -2.28
N PRO A 2 0.68 32.55 -3.20
CA PRO A 2 -0.09 31.33 -3.08
C PRO A 2 0.85 30.13 -3.32
N TYR A 3 0.75 29.08 -2.50
CA TYR A 3 1.63 27.90 -2.56
C TYR A 3 0.82 26.63 -2.83
N ASN A 4 1.38 25.75 -3.66
CA ASN A 4 0.84 24.42 -3.86
C ASN A 4 0.95 23.63 -2.55
N SER A 5 -0.08 22.83 -2.28
CA SER A 5 -0.18 22.05 -1.05
C SER A 5 -0.67 20.65 -1.35
N TRP A 6 -0.31 19.71 -0.49
CA TRP A 6 -0.75 18.33 -0.60
C TRP A 6 -1.00 17.73 0.78
N ALA A 7 -1.91 16.78 0.83
CA ALA A 7 -2.19 15.97 2.01
C ALA A 7 -2.06 14.49 1.64
N ILE A 8 -1.41 13.70 2.50
CA ILE A 8 -1.34 12.24 2.33
C ILE A 8 -2.16 11.57 3.42
N VAL A 9 -3.07 10.71 2.99
CA VAL A 9 -3.78 9.76 3.84
C VAL A 9 -3.04 8.43 3.79
N LYS A 10 -2.37 8.05 4.88
CA LYS A 10 -1.63 6.78 5.00
C LYS A 10 -2.38 5.82 5.92
N PRO A 11 -2.26 4.49 5.69
CA PRO A 11 -2.66 3.51 6.69
C PRO A 11 -1.96 3.76 8.04
N PRO A 12 -2.58 3.41 9.17
CA PRO A 12 -2.00 3.61 10.50
C PRO A 12 -0.74 2.78 10.75
N PHE A 13 -0.52 1.72 9.97
CA PHE A 13 0.66 0.86 10.02
C PHE A 13 1.03 0.39 8.61
N ASP A 14 2.29 0.02 8.41
CA ASP A 14 2.74 -0.53 7.12
C ASP A 14 2.10 -1.91 6.87
N ILE A 15 1.51 -2.09 5.69
CA ILE A 15 0.85 -3.34 5.31
C ILE A 15 1.94 -4.38 5.00
N PRO A 16 2.00 -5.50 5.77
CA PRO A 16 3.04 -6.49 5.54
C PRO A 16 2.86 -7.16 4.19
N ALA A 17 3.87 -7.05 3.32
CA ALA A 17 3.86 -7.71 2.01
C ALA A 17 3.86 -9.24 2.12
N TYR A 18 4.32 -9.76 3.27
CA TYR A 18 4.42 -11.19 3.53
C TYR A 18 4.00 -11.48 4.97
N ALA A 19 2.88 -12.18 5.11
CA ALA A 19 2.25 -12.57 6.38
C ALA A 19 1.40 -13.82 6.18
N ASP A 20 1.61 -14.87 6.97
CA ASP A 20 0.80 -16.08 6.83
C ASP A 20 -0.65 -15.82 7.24
N LYS A 21 -1.59 -16.42 6.51
CA LYS A 21 -3.02 -16.27 6.79
C LYS A 21 -3.32 -17.03 8.09
N THR A 22 -4.01 -16.34 8.99
CA THR A 22 -4.41 -16.88 10.29
C THR A 22 -5.90 -17.15 10.27
N GLU A 23 -6.31 -18.31 10.75
CA GLU A 23 -7.71 -18.70 10.89
C GLU A 23 -8.03 -18.88 12.38
N LEU A 24 -9.28 -18.60 12.75
CA LEU A 24 -9.73 -18.70 14.12
C LEU A 24 -10.11 -20.16 14.40
N GLN A 25 -9.37 -20.80 15.31
CA GLN A 25 -9.66 -22.16 15.78
C GLN A 25 -9.92 -22.11 17.28
N GLY A 26 -11.20 -22.09 17.65
CA GLY A 26 -11.62 -21.77 19.03
C GLY A 26 -11.26 -20.32 19.38
N ASP A 27 -10.53 -20.12 20.48
CA ASP A 27 -10.09 -18.79 20.94
C ASP A 27 -8.69 -18.39 20.43
N LYS A 28 -8.05 -19.23 19.60
CA LYS A 28 -6.68 -19.00 19.14
C LYS A 28 -6.62 -18.78 17.62
N LEU A 29 -5.77 -17.83 17.22
CA LEU A 29 -5.40 -17.65 15.82
C LEU A 29 -4.30 -18.66 15.48
N VAL A 30 -4.62 -19.60 14.58
CA VAL A 30 -3.69 -20.64 14.11
C VAL A 30 -3.42 -20.41 12.63
N VAL A 31 -2.18 -20.70 12.19
CA VAL A 31 -1.83 -20.70 10.77
C VAL A 31 -2.05 -22.12 10.25
N PRO A 32 -2.98 -22.35 9.31
CA PRO A 32 -3.16 -23.67 8.70
C PRO A 32 -1.88 -24.11 7.97
N ASP A 33 -1.60 -25.42 7.94
CA ASP A 33 -0.40 -25.95 7.29
C ASP A 33 -0.31 -25.58 5.80
N ALA A 34 -1.45 -25.47 5.12
CA ALA A 34 -1.51 -25.07 3.71
C ALA A 34 -1.11 -23.59 3.45
N GLU A 35 -1.19 -22.73 4.47
CA GLU A 35 -0.89 -21.30 4.39
C GLU A 35 0.44 -20.91 5.04
N LYS A 36 1.06 -21.86 5.76
CA LYS A 36 2.33 -21.70 6.44
C LYS A 36 3.43 -21.46 5.40
N GLY A 37 4.17 -20.36 5.54
CA GLY A 37 5.24 -20.02 4.60
C GLY A 37 4.77 -19.49 3.24
N ARG A 38 3.46 -19.21 3.06
CA ARG A 38 2.95 -18.60 1.82
C ARG A 38 2.83 -17.10 1.91
N GLY A 39 2.70 -16.55 3.12
CA GLY A 39 2.62 -15.12 3.34
C GLY A 39 1.41 -14.42 2.71
N ASN A 40 0.28 -15.11 2.49
CA ASN A 40 -0.85 -14.64 1.67
C ASN A 40 -1.91 -13.79 2.38
N LYS A 41 -1.76 -13.49 3.67
CA LYS A 41 -2.78 -12.81 4.48
C LYS A 41 -3.31 -11.50 3.88
N PHE A 42 -2.43 -10.70 3.28
CA PHE A 42 -2.79 -9.39 2.69
C PHE A 42 -2.89 -9.41 1.16
N ASN A 43 -2.83 -10.59 0.54
CA ASN A 43 -3.00 -10.69 -0.90
C ASN A 43 -4.44 -10.31 -1.28
N GLY A 44 -4.59 -9.29 -2.13
CA GLY A 44 -5.89 -8.67 -2.44
C GLY A 44 -6.37 -7.64 -1.42
N TYR A 45 -5.73 -7.54 -0.25
CA TYR A 45 -6.05 -6.59 0.82
C TYR A 45 -4.89 -5.61 1.02
N GLY A 46 -4.72 -4.70 0.06
CA GLY A 46 -3.66 -3.70 0.08
C GLY A 46 -2.31 -4.19 -0.43
N VAL A 47 -2.13 -5.49 -0.68
CA VAL A 47 -0.94 -6.06 -1.35
C VAL A 47 -1.37 -6.91 -2.54
N VAL A 48 -0.70 -6.73 -3.67
CA VAL A 48 -0.85 -7.56 -4.86
C VAL A 48 0.50 -8.19 -5.16
N LYS A 49 0.56 -9.52 -5.13
CA LYS A 49 1.78 -10.28 -5.39
C LYS A 49 1.93 -10.63 -6.86
N ASN A 50 3.16 -10.97 -7.25
CA ASN A 50 3.54 -11.37 -8.61
C ASN A 50 3.25 -10.28 -9.65
N VAL A 51 3.49 -9.02 -9.29
CA VAL A 51 3.28 -7.87 -10.19
C VAL A 51 4.58 -7.60 -10.95
N GLY A 52 4.54 -7.77 -12.27
CA GLY A 52 5.67 -7.46 -13.15
C GLY A 52 5.61 -6.01 -13.64
N ILE A 53 4.60 -5.71 -14.45
CA ILE A 53 4.39 -4.37 -15.01
C ILE A 53 2.95 -3.95 -14.74
N LEU A 54 2.77 -2.75 -14.18
CA LEU A 54 1.45 -2.13 -14.01
C LEU A 54 0.93 -1.68 -15.37
N LYS A 55 -0.28 -2.12 -15.74
CA LYS A 55 -0.96 -1.70 -16.97
C LYS A 55 -1.88 -0.50 -16.70
N SER A 56 -2.71 -0.62 -15.68
CA SER A 56 -3.63 0.45 -15.28
C SER A 56 -3.97 0.37 -13.79
N LEU A 57 -4.40 1.51 -13.27
CA LEU A 57 -4.85 1.70 -11.90
C LEU A 57 -6.21 2.42 -11.94
N SER A 58 -7.24 1.80 -11.39
CA SER A 58 -8.58 2.37 -11.33
C SER A 58 -8.99 2.61 -9.88
N VAL A 59 -9.58 3.76 -9.61
CA VAL A 59 -10.07 4.13 -8.27
C VAL A 59 -11.51 4.61 -8.37
N THR A 60 -12.39 4.07 -7.55
CA THR A 60 -13.76 4.58 -7.42
C THR A 60 -13.80 5.57 -6.27
N VAL A 61 -14.07 6.84 -6.59
CA VAL A 61 -14.08 7.95 -5.65
C VAL A 61 -15.34 8.79 -5.83
N TYR A 62 -15.82 9.36 -4.74
CA TYR A 62 -16.93 10.31 -4.72
C TYR A 62 -16.37 11.74 -4.82
N GLY A 63 -16.77 12.43 -5.89
CA GLY A 63 -16.47 13.84 -6.09
C GLY A 63 -17.60 14.73 -5.59
N SER A 64 -17.26 15.96 -5.21
CA SER A 64 -18.21 17.00 -4.82
C SER A 64 -17.88 18.33 -5.49
N ASN A 65 -17.47 18.27 -6.77
CA ASN A 65 -17.04 19.41 -7.60
C ASN A 65 -15.86 20.21 -7.04
N PHE A 66 -14.99 19.58 -6.24
CA PHE A 66 -13.78 20.24 -5.77
C PHE A 66 -12.66 20.11 -6.81
N PRO A 67 -11.93 21.19 -7.14
CA PRO A 67 -10.85 21.15 -8.14
C PRO A 67 -9.57 20.48 -7.64
N ASN A 68 -9.61 19.76 -6.51
CA ASN A 68 -8.46 19.07 -5.94
C ASN A 68 -8.02 17.91 -6.85
N GLY A 69 -6.70 17.74 -6.99
CA GLY A 69 -6.11 16.59 -7.67
C GLY A 69 -6.09 15.37 -6.76
N PHE A 70 -6.24 14.17 -7.32
CA PHE A 70 -6.21 12.92 -6.58
C PHE A 70 -5.14 11.97 -7.13
N GLY A 71 -4.43 11.30 -6.22
CA GLY A 71 -3.42 10.30 -6.56
C GLY A 71 -3.34 9.15 -5.57
N VAL A 72 -2.69 8.08 -5.99
CA VAL A 72 -2.43 6.89 -5.18
C VAL A 72 -0.93 6.73 -5.05
N ILE A 73 -0.47 6.38 -3.85
CA ILE A 73 0.93 6.06 -3.56
C ILE A 73 1.03 4.55 -3.43
N LEU A 74 1.82 3.95 -4.32
CA LEU A 74 2.13 2.53 -4.34
C LEU A 74 3.59 2.34 -3.94
N GLU A 75 3.89 1.27 -3.21
CA GLU A 75 5.25 0.90 -2.83
C GLU A 75 5.58 -0.50 -3.39
N ASN A 76 6.80 -0.64 -3.91
CA ASN A 76 7.29 -1.89 -4.48
C ASN A 76 8.14 -2.71 -3.49
N GLN A 77 8.66 -3.86 -3.95
CA GLN A 77 9.53 -4.75 -3.16
C GLN A 77 10.88 -4.13 -2.74
N ASN A 78 11.30 -3.05 -3.39
CA ASN A 78 12.54 -2.33 -3.09
C ASN A 78 12.30 -1.14 -2.13
N HIS A 79 11.07 -0.94 -1.64
CA HIS A 79 10.66 0.22 -0.84
C HIS A 79 10.65 1.56 -1.60
N GLU A 80 10.61 1.51 -2.93
CA GLU A 80 10.44 2.70 -3.74
C GLU A 80 8.95 3.04 -3.81
N GLN A 81 8.63 4.28 -3.44
CA GLN A 81 7.26 4.80 -3.50
C GLN A 81 7.04 5.51 -4.82
N GLN A 82 6.03 5.06 -5.55
CA GLN A 82 5.58 5.68 -6.78
C GLN A 82 4.24 6.37 -6.53
N GLN A 83 4.23 7.67 -6.76
CA GLN A 83 3.05 8.51 -6.67
C GLN A 83 2.41 8.62 -8.04
N ILE A 84 1.20 8.09 -8.18
CA ILE A 84 0.45 8.06 -9.43
C ILE A 84 -0.68 9.06 -9.34
N PHE A 85 -0.59 10.14 -10.12
CA PHE A 85 -1.71 11.06 -10.32
C PHE A 85 -2.77 10.39 -11.18
N ILE A 86 -4.02 10.38 -10.71
CA ILE A 86 -5.13 9.76 -11.43
C ILE A 86 -5.88 10.83 -12.23
N ASP A 87 -6.56 11.75 -11.52
CA ASP A 87 -7.35 12.81 -12.13
C ASP A 87 -7.73 13.86 -11.06
N TYR A 88 -8.44 14.91 -11.47
CA TYR A 88 -9.09 15.89 -10.60
C TYR A 88 -10.47 15.43 -10.12
N LEU A 89 -10.88 15.90 -8.95
CA LEU A 89 -12.16 15.59 -8.31
C LEU A 89 -13.29 16.58 -8.67
N ASN A 90 -13.14 17.29 -9.80
CA ASN A 90 -14.11 18.28 -10.28
C ASN A 90 -15.29 17.61 -11.01
N PHE A 91 -16.02 16.79 -10.28
CA PHE A 91 -17.25 16.15 -10.71
C PHE A 91 -18.13 15.86 -9.47
N ASP A 92 -19.41 15.59 -9.72
CA ASP A 92 -20.37 15.24 -8.68
C ASP A 92 -20.70 13.74 -8.75
N GLY A 93 -20.77 13.10 -7.58
CA GLY A 93 -21.16 11.71 -7.45
C GLY A 93 -20.01 10.70 -7.51
N TRP A 94 -20.38 9.42 -7.59
CA TRP A 94 -19.43 8.31 -7.69
C TRP A 94 -18.89 8.16 -9.11
N ARG A 95 -17.57 8.17 -9.26
CA ARG A 95 -16.91 7.92 -10.55
C ARG A 95 -15.71 7.00 -10.39
N THR A 96 -15.51 6.13 -11.39
CA THR A 96 -14.28 5.35 -11.51
C THR A 96 -13.28 6.13 -12.37
N LEU A 97 -12.21 6.59 -11.75
CA LEU A 97 -11.10 7.25 -12.41
C LEU A 97 -10.05 6.19 -12.76
N THR A 98 -9.47 6.24 -13.95
CA THR A 98 -8.49 5.24 -14.42
C THR A 98 -7.25 5.91 -14.96
N TRP A 99 -6.11 5.57 -14.36
CA TRP A 99 -4.79 5.87 -14.89
C TRP A 99 -4.31 4.71 -15.74
N ASN A 100 -3.90 5.01 -16.97
CA ASN A 100 -3.26 4.05 -17.87
C ASN A 100 -1.76 4.34 -17.87
N ASN A 101 -0.93 3.29 -17.70
CA ASN A 101 0.51 3.47 -17.68
C ASN A 101 1.02 3.86 -19.09
N PRO A 102 1.56 5.07 -19.28
CA PRO A 102 2.04 5.51 -20.59
C PRO A 102 3.26 4.71 -21.06
N ASN A 103 4.00 4.10 -20.13
CA ASN A 103 5.17 3.28 -20.43
C ASN A 103 4.81 1.81 -20.65
N TYR A 104 3.52 1.46 -20.71
CA TYR A 104 3.10 0.08 -20.96
C TYR A 104 3.25 -0.28 -22.44
N VAL A 105 4.13 -1.24 -22.73
CA VAL A 105 4.32 -1.78 -24.08
C VAL A 105 3.32 -2.91 -24.31
N SER A 106 2.27 -2.66 -25.11
CA SER A 106 1.25 -3.66 -25.43
C SER A 106 1.81 -4.80 -26.28
N GLU A 107 2.63 -4.48 -27.27
CA GLU A 107 3.19 -5.42 -28.24
C GLU A 107 4.28 -6.31 -27.64
N VAL A 108 4.12 -7.64 -27.73
CA VAL A 108 5.01 -8.61 -27.07
C VAL A 108 6.42 -8.57 -27.65
N ARG A 109 6.54 -8.32 -28.96
CA ARG A 109 7.84 -8.30 -29.67
C ARG A 109 8.77 -7.19 -29.19
N ASN A 110 8.19 -6.10 -28.68
CA ASN A 110 8.93 -4.94 -28.19
C ASN A 110 9.17 -5.00 -26.67
N ARG A 111 8.79 -6.11 -26.01
CA ARG A 111 8.99 -6.30 -24.57
C ARG A 111 10.34 -6.93 -24.29
N GLU A 112 11.04 -6.38 -23.31
CA GLU A 112 12.21 -7.01 -22.72
C GLU A 112 11.78 -8.07 -21.69
N ILE A 113 12.29 -9.30 -21.83
CA ILE A 113 12.04 -10.37 -20.85
C ILE A 113 12.98 -10.15 -19.66
N LYS A 114 12.42 -9.71 -18.53
CA LYS A 114 13.16 -9.53 -17.28
C LYS A 114 13.10 -10.81 -16.45
N LYS A 115 14.27 -11.37 -16.13
CA LYS A 115 14.41 -12.50 -15.19
C LYS A 115 14.52 -11.93 -13.78
N TYR A 116 13.61 -12.35 -12.89
CA TYR A 116 13.64 -11.95 -11.48
C TYR A 116 14.20 -13.08 -10.61
N PRO A 117 15.14 -12.80 -9.69
CA PRO A 117 15.52 -13.78 -8.68
C PRO A 117 14.33 -14.01 -7.73
N LEU A 118 13.88 -15.26 -7.61
CA LEU A 118 12.66 -15.62 -6.87
C LEU A 118 12.90 -15.92 -5.39
N TYR A 119 14.13 -16.25 -5.00
CA TYR A 119 14.54 -16.51 -3.62
C TYR A 119 16.02 -16.15 -3.43
N PRO A 120 16.47 -15.60 -2.27
CA PRO A 120 15.72 -15.22 -1.07
C PRO A 120 15.13 -13.79 -1.16
N LYS A 121 14.89 -13.28 -2.38
CA LYS A 121 14.12 -12.04 -2.58
C LYS A 121 12.64 -12.37 -2.59
N SER A 122 11.81 -11.49 -2.04
CA SER A 122 10.37 -11.64 -2.17
C SER A 122 9.96 -11.55 -3.64
N ALA A 123 8.97 -12.34 -4.05
CA ALA A 123 8.36 -12.19 -5.36
C ALA A 123 7.92 -10.73 -5.57
N PRO A 124 8.09 -10.16 -6.78
CA PRO A 124 7.69 -8.79 -7.07
C PRO A 124 6.24 -8.54 -6.63
N PHE A 125 6.03 -7.45 -5.89
CA PHE A 125 4.72 -7.09 -5.36
C PHE A 125 4.54 -5.58 -5.43
N VAL A 126 3.29 -5.16 -5.39
CA VAL A 126 2.91 -3.77 -5.19
C VAL A 126 1.98 -3.71 -3.99
N LYS A 127 2.26 -2.79 -3.05
CA LYS A 127 1.40 -2.53 -1.90
C LYS A 127 0.91 -1.09 -1.86
N LEU A 128 -0.25 -0.88 -1.29
CA LEU A 128 -0.82 0.44 -1.05
C LEU A 128 -0.06 1.12 0.10
N ALA A 129 0.60 2.24 -0.19
CA ALA A 129 1.29 3.05 0.81
C ALA A 129 0.44 4.24 1.30
N GLY A 130 -0.45 4.76 0.46
CA GLY A 130 -1.37 5.83 0.83
C GLY A 130 -2.09 6.44 -0.36
N LEU A 131 -2.87 7.47 -0.06
CA LEU A 131 -3.58 8.31 -1.01
C LEU A 131 -3.08 9.73 -0.87
N VAL A 132 -3.02 10.47 -1.96
CA VAL A 132 -2.56 11.85 -1.96
C VAL A 132 -3.58 12.75 -2.61
N ILE A 133 -3.78 13.91 -2.00
CA ILE A 133 -4.69 14.94 -2.48
C ILE A 133 -3.86 16.19 -2.70
N TYR A 134 -3.96 16.76 -3.89
CA TYR A 134 -3.23 17.96 -4.30
C TYR A 134 -4.18 19.13 -4.37
N ARG A 135 -3.73 20.27 -3.87
CA ARG A 135 -4.45 21.54 -3.97
C ARG A 135 -3.50 22.55 -4.60
N ASP A 136 -3.95 23.14 -5.70
CA ASP A 136 -3.23 24.23 -6.35
C ASP A 136 -3.36 25.50 -5.50
N ALA A 137 -2.30 26.30 -5.54
CA ALA A 137 -2.15 27.59 -4.91
C ALA A 137 -3.34 28.54 -5.20
N SER A 138 -3.84 28.49 -6.44
CA SER A 138 -4.90 29.37 -6.95
C SER A 138 -6.32 29.01 -6.45
N GLN A 139 -6.50 27.81 -5.90
CA GLN A 139 -7.80 27.29 -5.50
C GLN A 139 -8.25 27.88 -4.16
N GLU A 140 -9.56 28.11 -4.01
CA GLU A 140 -10.15 28.52 -2.75
C GLU A 140 -9.87 27.45 -1.68
N GLY A 141 -9.38 27.90 -0.52
CA GLY A 141 -9.11 27.02 0.61
C GLY A 141 -10.41 26.72 1.37
N GLY A 142 -10.43 25.59 2.08
CA GLY A 142 -11.56 25.22 2.91
C GLY A 142 -11.59 23.74 3.20
N ASP A 143 -12.64 23.33 3.89
CA ASP A 143 -12.91 21.92 4.14
C ASP A 143 -13.46 21.28 2.86
N PHE A 144 -12.93 20.11 2.51
CA PHE A 144 -13.46 19.29 1.43
C PHE A 144 -13.64 17.87 1.96
N ILE A 145 -14.66 17.18 1.44
CA ILE A 145 -14.98 15.81 1.81
C ILE A 145 -14.96 14.97 0.54
N THR A 146 -14.34 13.80 0.61
CA THR A 146 -14.34 12.82 -0.47
C THR A 146 -14.36 11.42 0.12
N TYR A 147 -14.90 10.46 -0.64
CA TYR A 147 -14.98 9.07 -0.23
C TYR A 147 -14.30 8.19 -1.27
N VAL A 148 -13.44 7.29 -0.83
CA VAL A 148 -12.79 6.30 -1.70
C VAL A 148 -13.38 4.94 -1.39
N LYS A 149 -13.96 4.29 -2.39
CA LYS A 149 -14.62 3.00 -2.24
C LYS A 149 -13.66 1.84 -2.46
N ASP A 150 -12.96 1.84 -3.59
CA ASP A 150 -12.07 0.74 -3.97
C ASP A 150 -10.98 1.19 -4.95
N ILE A 151 -9.88 0.41 -4.94
CA ILE A 151 -8.72 0.60 -5.80
C ILE A 151 -8.45 -0.74 -6.49
N LYS A 152 -8.45 -0.73 -7.82
CA LYS A 152 -8.21 -1.90 -8.67
C LYS A 152 -6.94 -1.70 -9.47
N VAL A 153 -6.11 -2.73 -9.51
CA VAL A 153 -4.84 -2.73 -10.24
C VAL A 153 -4.93 -3.78 -11.34
N THR A 154 -4.64 -3.37 -12.58
CA THR A 154 -4.47 -4.30 -13.71
C THR A 154 -2.98 -4.38 -14.03
N TYR A 155 -2.45 -5.60 -14.10
CA TYR A 155 -1.01 -5.83 -14.24
C TYR A 155 -0.70 -7.11 -15.00
N ASP A 156 0.50 -7.17 -15.55
CA ASP A 156 1.07 -8.39 -16.09
C ASP A 156 1.87 -9.11 -15.00
N LYS A 157 1.75 -10.44 -14.95
CA LYS A 157 2.46 -11.26 -13.97
C LYS A 157 3.97 -11.20 -14.19
N ALA A 158 4.74 -11.14 -13.11
CA ALA A 158 6.20 -11.20 -13.19
C ALA A 158 6.69 -12.62 -13.57
N VAL A 159 5.96 -13.65 -13.13
CA VAL A 159 6.24 -15.06 -13.39
C VAL A 159 4.93 -15.77 -13.76
N LEU A 160 4.97 -16.64 -14.78
CA LEU A 160 3.79 -17.35 -15.29
C LEU A 160 3.27 -18.38 -14.28
N ASP A 161 4.17 -19.21 -13.77
CA ASP A 161 3.90 -20.26 -12.79
C ASP A 161 4.90 -20.23 -11.64
N LEU A 162 4.38 -20.28 -10.42
CA LEU A 162 5.15 -20.42 -9.18
C LEU A 162 5.17 -21.87 -8.70
N GLN A 163 4.79 -22.84 -9.55
CA GLN A 163 4.79 -24.25 -9.18
C GLN A 163 6.24 -24.73 -9.13
N ARG A 164 6.82 -24.60 -7.94
CA ARG A 164 8.13 -25.11 -7.60
C ARG A 164 7.93 -26.37 -6.77
N ASP A 165 8.69 -27.40 -7.10
CA ASP A 165 8.65 -28.68 -6.37
C ASP A 165 9.24 -28.53 -4.96
N ILE A 166 10.01 -27.46 -4.73
CA ILE A 166 10.69 -27.15 -3.47
C ILE A 166 10.08 -25.88 -2.86
N ASP A 167 9.61 -26.01 -1.63
CA ASP A 167 9.24 -24.88 -0.78
C ASP A 167 10.48 -24.38 -0.02
N ASP A 168 11.24 -23.49 -0.67
CA ASP A 168 12.45 -22.90 -0.09
C ASP A 168 12.15 -22.17 1.24
N GLU A 169 10.97 -21.59 1.38
CA GLU A 169 10.63 -20.79 2.56
C GLU A 169 10.25 -21.67 3.75
N ALA A 170 9.62 -22.83 3.51
CA ALA A 170 9.44 -23.84 4.56
C ALA A 170 10.77 -24.40 5.08
N ILE A 171 11.80 -24.50 4.23
CA ILE A 171 13.13 -25.02 4.61
C ILE A 171 13.95 -23.95 5.33
N TRP A 172 14.03 -22.74 4.78
CA TRP A 172 14.99 -21.72 5.22
C TRP A 172 14.39 -20.61 6.06
N GLY A 173 13.11 -20.26 5.87
CA GLY A 173 12.41 -19.24 6.66
C GLY A 173 12.96 -17.81 6.56
N ILE A 174 13.78 -17.48 5.55
CA ILE A 174 14.47 -16.19 5.46
C ILE A 174 13.49 -15.03 5.28
N LEU A 175 12.44 -15.19 4.47
CA LEU A 175 11.48 -14.11 4.21
C LEU A 175 10.67 -13.82 5.48
N LYS A 176 10.23 -14.88 6.17
CA LYS A 176 9.53 -14.79 7.45
C LYS A 176 10.38 -14.10 8.51
N ALA A 177 11.63 -14.54 8.69
CA ALA A 177 12.55 -13.94 9.67
C ALA A 177 12.80 -12.44 9.39
N ARG A 178 13.00 -12.06 8.12
CA ARG A 178 13.16 -10.64 7.74
C ARG A 178 11.92 -9.81 8.02
N GLN A 179 10.74 -10.35 7.77
CA GLN A 179 9.47 -9.65 8.01
C GLN A 179 9.17 -9.52 9.49
N GLU A 180 9.43 -10.56 10.28
CA GLU A 180 9.30 -10.51 11.74
C GLU A 180 10.25 -9.47 12.34
N ALA A 181 11.51 -9.43 11.89
CA ALA A 181 12.48 -8.42 12.29
C ALA A 181 11.98 -6.99 11.97
N ARG A 182 11.43 -6.78 10.77
CA ARG A 182 10.84 -5.48 10.37
C ARG A 182 9.63 -5.11 11.22
N ARG A 183 8.69 -6.03 11.42
CA ARG A 183 7.52 -5.79 12.28
C ARG A 183 7.93 -5.47 13.71
N ALA A 184 8.90 -6.18 14.25
CA ALA A 184 9.42 -5.90 15.59
C ALA A 184 10.03 -4.50 15.68
N ALA A 185 10.75 -4.05 14.65
CA ALA A 185 11.29 -2.70 14.57
C ALA A 185 10.17 -1.64 14.50
N GLU A 186 9.15 -1.85 13.67
CA GLU A 186 7.99 -0.96 13.56
C GLU A 186 7.18 -0.90 14.86
N LEU A 187 6.89 -2.04 15.49
CA LEU A 187 6.20 -2.09 16.78
C LEU A 187 6.97 -1.36 17.88
N LYS A 188 8.30 -1.52 17.94
CA LYS A 188 9.14 -0.76 18.87
C LYS A 188 9.06 0.74 18.60
N ARG A 189 9.11 1.15 17.33
CA ARG A 189 8.98 2.56 16.93
C ARG A 189 7.62 3.14 17.33
N LEU A 190 6.53 2.42 17.08
CA LEU A 190 5.18 2.81 17.45
C LEU A 190 4.99 2.89 18.98
N GLY A 191 5.49 1.89 19.71
CA GLY A 191 5.48 1.89 21.18
C GLY A 191 6.20 3.10 21.75
N ASN A 192 7.39 3.42 21.24
CA ASN A 192 8.14 4.60 21.65
C ASN A 192 7.35 5.90 21.38
N ILE A 193 6.69 6.02 20.22
CA ILE A 193 5.86 7.19 19.90
C ILE A 193 4.68 7.31 20.87
N GLN A 194 4.01 6.20 21.20
CA GLN A 194 2.89 6.22 22.15
C GLN A 194 3.34 6.64 23.56
N VAL A 195 4.48 6.12 24.02
CA VAL A 195 5.09 6.51 25.30
C VAL A 195 5.46 7.99 25.29
N LEU A 196 6.10 8.47 24.22
CA LEU A 196 6.45 9.89 24.08
C LEU A 196 5.22 10.80 24.11
N ARG A 197 4.15 10.45 23.38
CA ARG A 197 2.87 11.19 23.41
C ARG A 197 2.23 11.19 24.80
N TYR A 198 2.33 10.07 25.52
CA TYR A 198 1.83 9.99 26.89
C TYR A 198 2.61 10.91 27.84
N LEU A 199 3.95 10.89 27.76
CA LEU A 199 4.81 11.79 28.54
C LEU A 199 4.57 13.26 28.18
N GLU A 200 4.39 13.57 26.90
CA GLU A 200 4.07 14.92 26.42
C GLU A 200 2.72 15.40 26.98
N LYS A 201 1.69 14.55 26.95
CA LYS A 201 0.38 14.83 27.58
C LYS A 201 0.48 15.08 29.08
N GLN A 202 1.39 14.38 29.79
CA GLN A 202 1.63 14.64 31.21
C GLN A 202 2.33 15.98 31.48
N LYS A 203 3.17 16.44 30.55
CA LYS A 203 3.88 17.73 30.62
C LYS A 203 3.03 18.93 30.21
N MET A 204 1.93 18.72 29.50
CA MET A 204 1.00 19.79 29.17
C MET A 204 0.44 20.41 30.45
N ASP A 205 0.35 21.74 30.47
CA ASP A 205 -0.20 22.48 31.59
C ASP A 205 -1.63 22.00 31.87
N LYS A 206 -1.84 21.47 33.08
CA LYS A 206 -3.17 21.09 33.56
C LYS A 206 -3.76 22.37 34.11
N GLY A 207 -4.29 23.21 33.22
CA GLY A 207 -4.87 24.50 33.56
C GLY A 207 -5.63 24.40 34.88
N ILE A 208 -5.13 25.12 35.88
CA ILE A 208 -5.73 25.16 37.20
C ILE A 208 -7.08 25.87 37.01
N GLU A 209 -8.18 25.12 37.00
CA GLU A 209 -9.49 25.69 37.31
C GLU A 209 -9.40 26.25 38.74
N LYS A 210 -9.36 27.57 38.82
CA LYS A 210 -9.61 28.36 40.03
C LYS A 210 -10.99 28.98 39.93
#